data_AF-A0A967T2M2-F1
#
_entry.id   AF-A0A967T2M2-F1
#
_cell.length_a   1.000
_cell.length_b   1.000
_cell.length_c   1.000
_cell.angle_alpha   90.00
_cell.angle_beta   90.00
_cell.angle_gamma   90.00
#
_symmetry.space_group_name_H-M   'P 1'
#
loop_
_entity.id
_entity.type
_entity.pdbx_description
1 polymer ?
#
loop_
_entity_poly.entity_id
_entity_poly.type
_entity_poly.pdbx_seq_one_letter_code
_entity_poly.pdbx_strand_id
1 'polypeptide(L)'
;MLRIINKYWMVPVLLLFAFTACEPQVTSAPDLASAPQSENVTFEYEPDAENPNVIQFINTSDSFKALWDFGNGTTAEGDTVIGEFPLQGDYTVMLTIFTESGQAMNTQDITIAETNALMLDDPNLNMLTGGADDIDGKTWVIDSTQAGHFGVGPADGNWPEYYSAAPEDKSGTGLYDDKYTFTLDGFSFDMETNGHVFINDTHPDAFANAIPAPGGDLMAPWNAPDNQSFNLSEGENETLTLSVSDPSFIGFYNGSRTYDVIELTENSMILKVIDPVENLAWYHTLIPEGYTHPPEILPYKSEELIDTFDEDGNISWATDQIADFNESYDNPAPVGVNTSVKVAKYTKGEGQFENVYIDLGYELNLNERSIIRLKAYLPSYNDYQTVDPNAQSWAPGNLLQQVEVKLHNVNGETGLGGNSWQTQANIIQPVNQTDTWVDLEFDFSGFSDREDFDRIIIQIGGEGHGMPGIFFIDDFELTAAN
;
A
#
# COMPACT_ATOMS: atom_id res chain seq x y z
N MET A 1 -0.08 24.63 111.96
CA MET A 1 -1.53 24.46 111.74
C MET A 1 -1.91 25.41 110.59
N LEU A 2 -2.55 24.86 109.53
CA LEU A 2 -3.39 25.48 108.48
C LEU A 2 -3.32 27.01 108.24
N ARG A 3 -3.38 27.60 107.05
CA ARG A 3 -3.60 27.24 105.62
C ARG A 3 -3.50 28.61 104.87
N ILE A 4 -3.60 28.59 103.53
CA ILE A 4 -4.27 29.62 102.68
C ILE A 4 -3.43 30.76 102.00
N ILE A 5 -3.33 30.63 100.67
CA ILE A 5 -3.77 31.56 99.58
C ILE A 5 -2.81 32.59 98.91
N ASN A 6 -2.70 32.38 97.58
CA ASN A 6 -2.72 33.27 96.39
C ASN A 6 -1.54 34.10 95.86
N LYS A 7 -1.45 33.93 94.52
CA LYS A 7 -1.20 34.87 93.42
C LYS A 7 0.23 35.37 93.23
N TYR A 8 0.93 34.72 92.30
CA TYR A 8 2.12 35.24 91.66
C TYR A 8 1.83 35.81 90.26
N TRP A 9 2.46 36.95 90.03
CA TRP A 9 2.55 37.77 88.82
C TRP A 9 3.27 37.10 87.64
N MET A 10 2.90 37.56 86.43
CA MET A 10 3.72 37.54 85.21
C MET A 10 4.93 38.49 85.33
N VAL A 11 6.11 38.08 84.84
CA VAL A 11 7.13 38.87 84.07
C VAL A 11 8.10 37.84 83.41
N PRO A 12 8.60 38.04 82.16
CA PRO A 12 8.89 36.95 81.23
C PRO A 12 10.34 36.43 81.23
N VAL A 13 10.46 35.22 80.68
CA VAL A 13 11.64 34.35 80.56
C VAL A 13 12.51 34.76 79.37
N LEU A 14 13.82 34.91 79.58
CA LEU A 14 14.84 34.95 78.52
C LEU A 14 15.67 33.65 78.62
N LEU A 15 15.48 32.73 77.68
CA LEU A 15 16.17 31.44 77.58
C LEU A 15 17.58 31.61 76.99
N LEU A 16 18.61 31.18 77.73
CA LEU A 16 19.95 30.91 77.21
C LEU A 16 20.07 29.41 76.91
N PHE A 17 20.04 29.03 75.63
CA PHE A 17 20.39 27.69 75.17
C PHE A 17 21.91 27.60 74.96
N ALA A 18 22.58 26.74 75.73
CA ALA A 18 23.97 26.35 75.48
C ALA A 18 23.98 25.24 74.42
N PHE A 19 24.50 25.57 73.23
CA PHE A 19 24.75 24.59 72.17
C PHE A 19 25.94 23.72 72.53
N THR A 20 25.73 22.42 72.67
CA THR A 20 26.78 21.41 72.58
C THR A 20 26.94 21.08 71.10
N ALA A 21 28.02 21.58 70.49
CA ALA A 21 28.38 21.19 69.13
C ALA A 21 28.89 19.74 69.16
N CYS A 22 28.36 18.88 68.29
CA CYS A 22 29.05 17.64 67.96
C CYS A 22 30.41 17.99 67.34
N GLU A 23 31.48 17.38 67.82
CA GLU A 23 32.74 17.30 67.06
C GLU A 23 32.43 16.66 65.69
N PRO A 24 32.84 17.26 64.56
CA PRO A 24 32.71 16.60 63.29
C PRO A 24 33.57 15.33 63.34
N GLN A 25 32.96 14.16 63.19
CA GLN A 25 33.70 12.96 62.82
C GLN A 25 34.29 13.21 61.42
N VAL A 26 35.54 13.65 61.38
CA VAL A 26 36.35 13.56 60.18
C VAL A 26 36.69 12.07 60.05
N THR A 27 35.84 11.30 59.37
CA THR A 27 36.36 10.12 58.68
C THR A 27 37.38 10.69 57.70
N SER A 28 38.67 10.46 57.93
CA SER A 28 39.68 10.69 56.89
C SER A 28 39.11 10.07 55.62
N ALA A 29 38.78 10.90 54.63
CA ALA A 29 38.41 10.39 53.32
C ALA A 29 39.48 9.35 52.95
N PRO A 30 39.11 8.17 52.45
CA PRO A 30 40.12 7.24 51.94
C PRO A 30 41.03 8.02 50.99
N ASP A 31 42.33 7.78 51.10
CA ASP A 31 43.36 8.43 50.28
C ASP A 31 43.22 7.88 48.85
N LEU A 32 42.19 8.37 48.14
CA LEU A 32 41.96 8.04 46.74
C LEU A 32 43.10 8.66 45.95
N ALA A 33 43.67 7.88 45.03
CA ALA A 33 44.64 8.41 44.07
C ALA A 33 44.03 9.63 43.32
N SER A 34 44.87 10.47 42.71
CA SER A 34 44.38 11.58 41.89
C SER A 34 43.39 11.08 40.84
N ALA A 35 42.29 11.82 40.65
CA ALA A 35 41.31 11.51 39.61
C ALA A 35 42.01 11.35 38.25
N PRO A 36 41.65 10.31 37.47
CA PRO A 36 42.27 10.10 36.16
C PRO A 36 42.03 11.32 35.26
N GLN A 37 43.03 11.66 34.44
CA GLN A 37 42.95 12.74 33.46
C GLN A 37 42.81 12.16 32.05
N SER A 38 42.27 12.93 31.11
CA SER A 38 42.10 12.51 29.71
C SER A 38 43.42 12.03 29.08
N GLU A 39 44.53 12.70 29.39
CA GLU A 39 45.88 12.33 28.95
C GLU A 39 46.37 10.95 29.45
N ASN A 40 45.74 10.39 30.49
CA ASN A 40 46.04 9.06 31.01
C ASN A 40 45.22 7.96 30.30
N VAL A 41 44.26 8.33 29.45
CA VAL A 41 43.44 7.41 28.67
C VAL A 41 44.07 7.23 27.30
N THR A 42 44.65 6.06 27.09
CA THR A 42 45.41 5.70 25.89
C THR A 42 44.89 4.38 25.35
N PHE A 43 44.79 4.29 24.04
CA PHE A 43 44.48 3.05 23.36
C PHE A 43 45.23 2.94 22.05
N GLU A 44 45.33 1.72 21.58
CA GLU A 44 45.85 1.37 20.26
C GLU A 44 44.73 0.72 19.45
N TYR A 45 44.87 0.74 18.13
CA TYR A 45 43.98 0.02 17.24
C TYR A 45 44.76 -0.62 16.09
N GLU A 46 44.26 -1.76 15.61
CA GLU A 46 44.82 -2.52 14.49
C GLU A 46 43.67 -3.00 13.58
N PRO A 47 43.59 -2.53 12.33
CA PRO A 47 42.66 -3.09 11.35
C PRO A 47 43.00 -4.56 11.05
N ASP A 48 41.97 -5.39 10.88
CA ASP A 48 42.15 -6.77 10.45
C ASP A 48 42.77 -6.84 9.04
N ALA A 49 43.65 -7.82 8.84
CA ALA A 49 44.43 -7.94 7.62
C ALA A 49 43.61 -8.36 6.39
N GLU A 50 42.53 -9.12 6.60
CA GLU A 50 41.63 -9.59 5.55
C GLU A 50 40.44 -8.64 5.36
N ASN A 51 39.99 -7.99 6.44
CA ASN A 51 38.91 -7.01 6.40
C ASN A 51 39.27 -5.72 7.17
N PRO A 52 39.80 -4.67 6.51
CA PRO A 52 40.23 -3.44 7.18
C PRO A 52 39.07 -2.66 7.84
N ASN A 53 37.82 -3.01 7.56
CA ASN A 53 36.62 -2.43 8.18
C ASN A 53 36.29 -3.08 9.53
N VAL A 54 37.02 -4.13 9.93
CA VAL A 54 36.99 -4.72 11.27
C VAL A 54 38.25 -4.30 11.99
N ILE A 55 38.12 -3.56 13.10
CA ILE A 55 39.25 -2.98 13.81
C ILE A 55 39.28 -3.52 15.24
N GLN A 56 40.41 -4.07 15.64
CA GLN A 56 40.67 -4.42 17.03
C GLN A 56 41.14 -3.18 17.79
N PHE A 57 40.48 -2.87 18.91
CA PHE A 57 40.89 -1.80 19.82
C PHE A 57 41.38 -2.37 21.13
N ILE A 58 42.46 -1.79 21.65
CA ILE A 58 43.13 -2.24 22.87
C ILE A 58 43.29 -1.07 23.84
N ASN A 59 42.62 -1.15 24.99
CA ASN A 59 42.85 -0.24 26.11
C ASN A 59 44.26 -0.51 26.68
N THR A 60 45.08 0.54 26.75
CA THR A 60 46.43 0.46 27.33
C THR A 60 46.55 1.19 28.67
N SER A 61 45.45 1.78 29.14
CA SER A 61 45.35 2.46 30.42
C SER A 61 44.98 1.50 31.56
N ASP A 62 45.48 1.80 32.75
CA ASP A 62 45.06 1.12 33.98
C ASP A 62 43.62 1.51 34.34
N SER A 63 42.74 0.52 34.37
CA SER A 63 41.33 0.69 34.70
C SER A 63 40.73 -0.63 35.19
N PHE A 64 39.62 -0.57 35.94
CA PHE A 64 38.84 -1.79 36.22
C PHE A 64 37.69 -2.00 35.23
N LYS A 65 37.40 -0.98 34.39
CA LYS A 65 36.34 -1.02 33.38
C LYS A 65 36.66 0.00 32.27
N ALA A 66 36.49 -0.44 31.03
CA ALA A 66 36.67 0.34 29.81
C ALA A 66 35.41 0.26 28.94
N LEU A 67 34.86 1.41 28.56
CA LEU A 67 33.70 1.55 27.68
C LEU A 67 34.12 2.26 26.40
N TRP A 68 33.65 1.74 25.28
CA TRP A 68 33.94 2.23 23.93
C TRP A 68 32.68 2.77 23.28
N ASP A 69 32.85 3.89 22.58
CA ASP A 69 31.91 4.40 21.59
C ASP A 69 32.70 4.57 20.30
N PHE A 70 32.31 3.85 19.26
CA PHE A 70 33.08 3.81 18.01
C PHE A 70 32.75 4.98 17.08
N GLY A 71 31.80 5.86 17.44
CA GLY A 71 31.38 6.98 16.59
C GLY A 71 30.50 6.57 15.40
N ASN A 72 30.17 5.29 15.26
CA ASN A 72 29.26 4.73 14.26
C ASN A 72 27.90 4.29 14.88
N GLY A 73 27.64 4.67 16.13
CA GLY A 73 26.46 4.27 16.89
C GLY A 73 26.60 2.96 17.67
N THR A 74 27.67 2.19 17.45
CA THR A 74 27.95 0.96 18.21
C THR A 74 28.88 1.23 19.40
N THR A 75 28.72 0.43 20.45
CA THR A 75 29.49 0.55 21.70
C THR A 75 29.99 -0.82 22.15
N ALA A 76 31.05 -0.85 22.95
CA ALA A 76 31.59 -2.08 23.50
C ALA A 76 32.14 -1.89 24.93
N GLU A 77 32.38 -2.99 25.64
CA GLU A 77 32.99 -3.00 26.97
C GLU A 77 34.13 -4.02 27.02
N GLY A 78 35.27 -3.62 27.58
CA GLY A 78 36.42 -4.49 27.78
C GLY A 78 37.75 -3.85 27.38
N ASP A 79 38.86 -4.47 27.78
CA ASP A 79 40.20 -3.97 27.45
C ASP A 79 40.63 -4.32 26.01
N THR A 80 39.98 -5.30 25.40
CA THR A 80 40.20 -5.65 23.99
C THR A 80 38.84 -5.90 23.37
N VAL A 81 38.49 -5.09 22.37
CA VAL A 81 37.19 -5.12 21.71
C VAL A 81 37.37 -5.07 20.20
N ILE A 82 36.32 -5.44 19.47
CA ILE A 82 36.25 -5.34 18.01
C ILE A 82 35.20 -4.27 17.69
N GLY A 83 35.56 -3.32 16.81
CA GLY A 83 34.63 -2.39 16.19
C GLY A 83 34.48 -2.72 14.70
N GLU A 84 33.25 -2.73 14.21
CA GLU A 84 32.91 -3.02 12.82
C GLU A 84 32.40 -1.75 12.14
N PHE A 85 33.00 -1.38 11.00
CA PHE A 85 32.70 -0.15 10.27
C PHE A 85 32.36 -0.45 8.82
N PRO A 86 31.11 -0.88 8.52
CA PRO A 86 30.73 -1.26 7.17
C PRO A 86 30.89 -0.14 6.13
N LEU A 87 30.80 1.12 6.53
CA LEU A 87 30.77 2.28 5.63
C LEU A 87 32.10 3.02 5.59
N GLN A 88 32.44 3.60 4.44
CA GLN A 88 33.56 4.53 4.37
C GLN A 88 33.28 5.79 5.20
N GLY A 89 34.33 6.38 5.76
CA GLY A 89 34.22 7.65 6.47
C GLY A 89 35.25 7.84 7.57
N ASP A 90 35.18 9.00 8.20
CA ASP A 90 35.97 9.33 9.38
C ASP A 90 35.12 9.12 10.64
N TYR A 91 35.65 8.36 11.59
CA TYR A 91 34.97 8.02 12.84
C TYR A 91 35.79 8.49 14.04
N THR A 92 35.15 9.21 14.97
CA THR A 92 35.77 9.61 16.24
C THR A 92 35.48 8.53 17.28
N VAL A 93 36.47 7.68 17.54
CA VAL A 93 36.39 6.61 18.56
C VAL A 93 36.71 7.20 19.93
N MET A 94 35.87 6.90 20.91
CA MET A 94 35.98 7.37 22.28
C MET A 94 36.14 6.18 23.24
N LEU A 95 37.18 6.24 24.08
CA LEU A 95 37.38 5.34 25.20
C LEU A 95 37.09 6.08 26.51
N THR A 96 36.22 5.52 27.34
CA THR A 96 35.96 5.96 28.72
C THR A 96 36.42 4.88 29.70
N ILE A 97 37.35 5.22 30.60
CA ILE A 97 37.84 4.31 31.63
C ILE A 97 37.30 4.67 33.01
N PHE A 98 37.15 3.66 33.87
CA PHE A 98 36.78 3.81 35.27
C PHE A 98 37.91 3.26 36.16
N THR A 99 38.35 4.08 37.10
CA THR A 99 39.38 3.76 38.10
C THR A 99 38.81 3.96 39.51
N GLU A 100 39.53 3.51 40.54
CA GLU A 100 39.13 3.70 41.95
C GLU A 100 38.88 5.18 42.31
N SER A 101 39.46 6.10 41.54
CA SER A 101 39.46 7.54 41.80
C SER A 101 38.53 8.35 40.88
N GLY A 102 37.79 7.71 39.98
CA GLY A 102 36.84 8.37 39.08
C GLY A 102 36.87 7.82 37.65
N GLN A 103 36.40 8.63 36.71
CA GLN A 103 36.39 8.29 35.28
C GLN A 103 37.11 9.36 34.45
N ALA A 104 37.70 8.94 33.34
CA ALA A 104 38.28 9.82 32.33
C ALA A 104 38.00 9.25 30.94
N MET A 105 38.08 10.11 29.93
CA MET A 105 37.88 9.71 28.53
C MET A 105 38.89 10.39 27.61
N ASN A 106 39.17 9.75 26.48
CA ASN A 106 39.94 10.32 25.39
C ASN A 106 39.42 9.78 24.04
N THR A 107 39.70 10.50 22.97
CA THR A 107 39.19 10.23 21.62
C THR A 107 40.31 10.15 20.60
N GLN A 108 40.11 9.34 19.56
CA GLN A 108 40.99 9.28 18.40
C GLN A 108 40.16 9.10 17.13
N ASP A 109 40.53 9.83 16.07
CA ASP A 109 39.92 9.67 14.76
C ASP A 109 40.56 8.50 14.00
N ILE A 110 39.72 7.72 13.34
CA ILE A 110 40.10 6.69 12.38
C ILE A 110 39.42 6.95 11.03
N THR A 111 40.01 6.47 9.95
CA THR A 111 39.47 6.60 8.59
C THR A 111 39.26 5.22 8.00
N ILE A 112 38.03 4.95 7.55
CA ILE A 112 37.69 3.79 6.74
C ILE A 112 37.69 4.22 5.28
N ALA A 113 38.57 3.61 4.50
CA ALA A 113 38.85 4.06 3.13
C ALA A 113 37.70 3.76 2.16
N GLU A 114 37.03 2.62 2.31
CA GLU A 114 36.02 2.11 1.37
C GLU A 114 34.90 1.40 2.14
N THR A 115 33.68 1.47 1.60
CA THR A 115 32.53 0.71 2.12
C THR A 115 32.73 -0.79 1.85
N ASN A 116 32.44 -1.63 2.83
CA ASN A 116 32.39 -3.08 2.68
C ASN A 116 30.93 -3.55 2.77
N ALA A 117 30.27 -3.65 1.61
CA ALA A 117 28.87 -4.05 1.50
C ALA A 117 28.58 -5.46 2.05
N LEU A 118 29.58 -6.35 2.12
CA LEU A 118 29.42 -7.69 2.71
C LEU A 118 29.18 -7.64 4.23
N MET A 119 29.48 -6.51 4.87
CA MET A 119 29.18 -6.27 6.29
C MET A 119 27.78 -5.67 6.51
N LEU A 120 27.02 -5.43 5.44
CA LEU A 120 25.66 -4.89 5.47
C LEU A 120 24.60 -5.96 5.14
N ASP A 121 24.92 -7.23 5.37
CA ASP A 121 24.02 -8.37 5.11
C ASP A 121 22.81 -8.36 6.08
N ASP A 122 21.82 -7.53 5.75
CA ASP A 122 20.54 -7.42 6.42
C ASP A 122 19.43 -7.86 5.44
N PRO A 123 18.49 -8.74 5.86
CA PRO A 123 17.43 -9.23 4.97
C PRO A 123 16.59 -8.13 4.32
N ASN A 124 16.26 -7.06 5.05
CA ASN A 124 15.43 -5.98 4.55
C ASN A 124 16.21 -5.09 3.58
N LEU A 125 17.47 -4.78 3.88
CA LEU A 125 18.35 -4.07 2.95
C LEU A 125 18.58 -4.89 1.68
N ASN A 126 18.79 -6.20 1.79
CA ASN A 126 18.95 -7.09 0.64
C ASN A 126 17.67 -7.12 -0.22
N MET A 127 16.49 -7.20 0.39
CA MET A 127 15.21 -7.13 -0.35
C MET A 127 15.05 -5.82 -1.09
N LEU A 128 15.38 -4.70 -0.44
CA LEU A 128 15.24 -3.35 -1.00
C LEU A 128 16.25 -3.06 -2.12
N THR A 129 17.50 -3.48 -1.95
CA THR A 129 18.65 -3.07 -2.78
C THR A 129 19.16 -4.12 -3.74
N GLY A 130 18.74 -5.38 -3.60
CA GLY A 130 19.38 -6.53 -4.28
C GLY A 130 20.59 -7.09 -3.52
N GLY A 131 21.01 -6.43 -2.43
CA GLY A 131 22.10 -6.86 -1.58
C GLY A 131 23.48 -6.66 -2.19
N ALA A 132 24.51 -7.24 -1.57
CA ALA A 132 25.89 -7.06 -2.01
C ALA A 132 26.21 -7.69 -3.39
N ASP A 133 25.33 -8.56 -3.89
CA ASP A 133 25.47 -9.19 -5.21
C ASP A 133 24.98 -8.28 -6.36
N ASP A 134 24.13 -7.29 -6.07
CA ASP A 134 23.58 -6.34 -7.05
C ASP A 134 24.23 -4.96 -6.90
N ILE A 135 25.40 -4.80 -7.53
CA ILE A 135 26.22 -3.58 -7.42
C ILE A 135 25.57 -2.34 -8.03
N ASP A 136 24.67 -2.53 -9.00
CA ASP A 136 23.96 -1.44 -9.67
C ASP A 136 22.68 -1.06 -8.88
N GLY A 137 22.26 -1.92 -7.96
CA GLY A 137 21.09 -1.74 -7.11
C GLY A 137 19.82 -2.25 -7.77
N LYS A 138 18.76 -2.29 -6.96
CA LYS A 138 17.45 -2.81 -7.37
C LYS A 138 16.50 -1.67 -7.70
N THR A 139 15.96 -1.71 -8.91
CA THR A 139 14.97 -0.74 -9.40
C THR A 139 13.55 -1.20 -9.12
N TRP A 140 12.74 -0.30 -8.57
CA TRP A 140 11.33 -0.48 -8.28
C TRP A 140 10.48 0.48 -9.12
N VAL A 141 9.30 0.01 -9.53
CA VAL A 141 8.29 0.78 -10.27
C VAL A 141 6.92 0.60 -9.62
N ILE A 142 6.00 1.55 -9.80
CA ILE A 142 4.63 1.42 -9.31
C ILE A 142 3.96 0.23 -10.00
N ASP A 143 3.25 -0.60 -9.22
CA ASP A 143 2.51 -1.75 -9.73
C ASP A 143 1.19 -1.34 -10.41
N SER A 144 1.29 -0.68 -11.56
CA SER A 144 0.14 -0.15 -12.29
C SER A 144 -0.90 -1.22 -12.68
N THR A 145 -0.49 -2.49 -12.70
CA THR A 145 -1.29 -3.61 -13.19
C THR A 145 -2.27 -4.19 -12.16
N GLN A 146 -2.06 -3.93 -10.86
CA GLN A 146 -2.90 -4.46 -9.79
C GLN A 146 -3.84 -3.40 -9.22
N ALA A 147 -5.02 -3.79 -8.77
CA ALA A 147 -5.92 -2.88 -8.06
C ALA A 147 -5.32 -2.49 -6.69
N GLY A 148 -5.55 -1.26 -6.25
CA GLY A 148 -5.09 -0.76 -4.94
C GLY A 148 -3.61 -0.38 -4.88
N HIS A 149 -2.89 -0.39 -6.00
CA HIS A 149 -1.48 0.04 -6.05
C HIS A 149 -1.26 1.50 -5.65
N PHE A 150 -2.29 2.33 -5.81
CA PHE A 150 -2.32 3.73 -5.40
C PHE A 150 -3.66 4.01 -4.71
N GLY A 151 -3.64 4.76 -3.61
CA GLY A 151 -4.88 5.13 -2.95
C GLY A 151 -4.68 5.93 -1.67
N VAL A 152 -5.82 6.27 -1.03
CA VAL A 152 -5.88 7.11 0.17
C VAL A 152 -6.80 6.50 1.23
N GLY A 153 -6.45 6.72 2.50
CA GLY A 153 -7.19 6.23 3.65
C GLY A 153 -6.95 7.08 4.91
N PRO A 154 -7.52 6.66 6.06
CA PRO A 154 -7.29 7.33 7.34
C PRO A 154 -5.81 7.21 7.77
N ALA A 155 -5.32 8.19 8.53
CA ALA A 155 -3.92 8.24 8.97
C ALA A 155 -3.46 7.00 9.78
N ASP A 156 -4.37 6.36 10.52
CA ASP A 156 -4.12 5.14 11.29
C ASP A 156 -4.45 3.84 10.54
N GLY A 157 -4.93 3.94 9.29
CA GLY A 157 -5.17 2.79 8.43
C GLY A 157 -3.86 2.16 7.92
N ASN A 158 -3.96 0.94 7.40
CA ASN A 158 -2.88 0.23 6.71
C ASN A 158 -3.29 -0.20 5.28
N TRP A 159 -4.40 0.36 4.78
CA TRP A 159 -4.92 0.10 3.44
C TRP A 159 -5.69 1.35 2.93
N PRO A 160 -5.72 1.60 1.61
CA PRO A 160 -6.50 2.69 0.99
C PRO A 160 -8.03 2.55 1.11
N GLU A 161 -8.57 2.79 2.31
CA GLU A 161 -10.00 2.64 2.64
C GLU A 161 -10.92 3.65 1.95
N TYR A 162 -10.45 4.87 1.66
CA TYR A 162 -11.29 5.93 1.10
C TYR A 162 -11.33 5.89 -0.43
N TYR A 163 -10.22 5.53 -1.06
CA TYR A 163 -10.14 5.33 -2.49
C TYR A 163 -8.95 4.42 -2.83
N SER A 164 -9.20 3.42 -3.66
CA SER A 164 -8.21 2.49 -4.21
C SER A 164 -8.27 2.55 -5.74
N ALA A 165 -7.15 2.80 -6.40
CA ALA A 165 -7.08 2.89 -7.86
C ALA A 165 -7.35 1.52 -8.50
N ALA A 166 -8.14 1.51 -9.57
CA ALA A 166 -8.21 0.36 -10.48
C ALA A 166 -6.87 0.24 -11.25
N PRO A 167 -6.57 -0.92 -11.86
CA PRO A 167 -5.41 -1.05 -12.74
C PRO A 167 -5.37 0.06 -13.78
N GLU A 168 -4.19 0.65 -13.98
CA GLU A 168 -3.89 1.71 -14.94
C GLU A 168 -4.66 3.04 -14.77
N ASP A 169 -5.39 3.25 -13.66
CA ASP A 169 -6.28 4.40 -13.46
C ASP A 169 -5.55 5.77 -13.40
N LYS A 170 -4.23 5.79 -13.18
CA LYS A 170 -3.38 7.00 -13.19
C LYS A 170 -2.46 7.08 -14.43
N SER A 171 -2.89 6.49 -15.54
CA SER A 171 -2.17 6.58 -16.81
C SER A 171 -1.96 8.03 -17.24
N GLY A 172 -0.71 8.38 -17.55
CA GLY A 172 -0.33 9.69 -18.09
C GLY A 172 -0.10 10.80 -17.05
N THR A 173 -0.06 10.48 -15.75
CA THR A 173 0.28 11.43 -14.68
C THR A 173 1.78 11.57 -14.40
N GLY A 174 2.61 10.66 -14.93
CA GLY A 174 4.02 10.47 -14.54
C GLY A 174 4.22 9.33 -13.52
N LEU A 175 3.15 8.85 -12.86
CA LEU A 175 3.28 7.90 -11.76
C LEU A 175 3.84 6.52 -12.19
N TYR A 176 3.49 6.04 -13.40
CA TYR A 176 3.78 4.67 -13.84
C TYR A 176 5.05 4.52 -14.68
N ASP A 177 5.63 5.62 -15.17
CA ASP A 177 6.90 5.63 -15.88
C ASP A 177 8.08 6.06 -14.99
N ASP A 178 7.83 6.50 -13.77
CA ASP A 178 8.87 6.76 -12.78
C ASP A 178 9.56 5.47 -12.28
N LYS A 179 10.86 5.57 -11.99
CA LYS A 179 11.68 4.48 -11.44
C LYS A 179 12.42 4.90 -10.18
N TYR A 180 12.60 3.95 -9.27
CA TYR A 180 13.23 4.16 -7.97
C TYR A 180 14.28 3.09 -7.72
N THR A 181 15.55 3.45 -7.85
CA THR A 181 16.69 2.52 -7.69
C THR A 181 17.33 2.70 -6.32
N PHE A 182 17.45 1.62 -5.56
CA PHE A 182 18.13 1.58 -4.27
C PHE A 182 19.43 0.78 -4.39
N THR A 183 20.55 1.42 -4.08
CA THR A 183 21.88 0.80 -4.16
C THR A 183 22.47 0.68 -2.75
N LEU A 184 22.92 -0.51 -2.39
CA LEU A 184 23.48 -0.77 -1.06
C LEU A 184 24.76 0.04 -0.81
N ASP A 185 25.60 0.19 -1.83
CA ASP A 185 26.80 1.03 -1.73
C ASP A 185 26.43 2.50 -1.53
N GLY A 186 27.00 3.10 -0.48
CA GLY A 186 26.72 4.48 -0.08
C GLY A 186 25.28 4.78 0.32
N PHE A 187 24.40 3.76 0.44
CA PHE A 187 22.95 3.94 0.59
C PHE A 187 22.37 4.92 -0.43
N SER A 188 22.79 4.78 -1.70
CA SER A 188 22.38 5.67 -2.77
C SER A 188 20.95 5.38 -3.22
N PHE A 189 20.25 6.46 -3.55
CA PHE A 189 18.92 6.43 -4.13
C PHE A 189 18.95 7.18 -5.46
N ASP A 190 18.31 6.63 -6.49
CA ASP A 190 18.13 7.29 -7.78
C ASP A 190 16.65 7.27 -8.18
N MET A 191 16.16 8.42 -8.64
CA MET A 191 14.77 8.60 -9.08
C MET A 191 14.76 9.06 -10.53
N GLU A 192 14.26 8.23 -11.43
CA GLU A 192 14.11 8.60 -12.84
C GLU A 192 12.64 8.94 -13.12
N THR A 193 12.34 10.19 -13.49
CA THR A 193 10.95 10.69 -13.56
C THR A 193 10.33 10.74 -14.95
N ASN A 194 11.09 10.34 -15.98
CA ASN A 194 10.70 10.34 -17.39
C ASN A 194 9.94 11.59 -17.93
N GLY A 195 10.11 12.73 -17.25
CA GLY A 195 9.65 14.04 -17.66
C GLY A 195 8.59 14.68 -16.77
N HIS A 196 7.81 13.94 -15.97
CA HIS A 196 6.80 14.51 -15.06
C HIS A 196 6.69 13.74 -13.76
N VAL A 197 6.28 14.43 -12.71
CA VAL A 197 5.95 13.81 -11.43
C VAL A 197 4.50 14.08 -11.03
N PHE A 198 3.90 13.15 -10.29
CA PHE A 198 2.52 13.23 -9.81
C PHE A 198 2.47 13.82 -8.38
N ILE A 199 1.59 14.80 -8.16
CA ILE A 199 1.62 15.70 -7.00
C ILE A 199 0.20 15.91 -6.45
N ASN A 200 0.04 15.78 -5.13
CA ASN A 200 -1.20 16.11 -4.44
C ASN A 200 -1.55 17.60 -4.62
N ASP A 201 -2.79 17.90 -4.99
CA ASP A 201 -3.24 19.28 -5.22
C ASP A 201 -3.19 20.20 -3.99
N THR A 202 -2.99 19.62 -2.80
CA THR A 202 -2.75 20.34 -1.54
C THR A 202 -1.34 20.93 -1.45
N HIS A 203 -0.43 20.56 -2.36
CA HIS A 203 0.95 21.07 -2.46
C HIS A 203 1.22 21.77 -3.81
N PRO A 204 0.40 22.76 -4.22
CA PRO A 204 0.42 23.30 -5.60
C PRO A 204 1.70 24.06 -5.94
N ASP A 205 2.44 24.52 -4.92
CA ASP A 205 3.66 25.31 -5.07
C ASP A 205 4.95 24.46 -4.89
N ALA A 206 4.83 23.15 -4.70
CA ALA A 206 5.98 22.26 -4.48
C ALA A 206 6.88 22.15 -5.73
N PHE A 207 6.28 22.24 -6.93
CA PHE A 207 6.99 22.12 -8.19
C PHE A 207 6.60 23.24 -9.16
N ALA A 208 7.58 23.75 -9.91
CA ALA A 208 7.34 24.79 -10.90
C ALA A 208 6.55 24.23 -12.10
N ASN A 209 5.62 25.03 -12.62
CA ASN A 209 4.78 24.67 -13.78
C ASN A 209 3.85 23.47 -13.53
N ALA A 210 3.38 23.28 -12.31
CA ALA A 210 2.33 22.31 -12.01
C ALA A 210 1.05 22.61 -12.83
N ILE A 211 0.47 21.56 -13.40
CA ILE A 211 -0.76 21.57 -14.19
C ILE A 211 -1.71 20.47 -13.68
N PRO A 212 -3.02 20.56 -13.93
CA PRO A 212 -3.94 19.47 -13.61
C PRO A 212 -3.53 18.18 -14.31
N ALA A 213 -3.46 17.08 -13.55
CA ALA A 213 -3.16 15.75 -14.08
C ALA A 213 -4.43 15.06 -14.60
N PRO A 214 -4.30 14.12 -15.56
CA PRO A 214 -5.40 13.24 -15.94
C PRO A 214 -5.91 12.45 -14.72
N GLY A 215 -7.22 12.45 -14.48
CA GLY A 215 -7.82 11.67 -13.40
C GLY A 215 -7.77 12.32 -12.00
N GLY A 216 -7.34 13.59 -11.89
CA GLY A 216 -7.32 14.35 -10.63
C GLY A 216 -5.92 14.87 -10.29
N ASP A 217 -5.82 15.69 -9.25
CA ASP A 217 -4.55 16.20 -8.71
C ASP A 217 -3.69 17.00 -9.72
N LEU A 218 -2.39 17.13 -9.43
CA LEU A 218 -1.44 17.91 -10.22
C LEU A 218 -0.32 17.01 -10.76
N MET A 219 0.25 17.42 -11.89
CA MET A 219 1.54 16.92 -12.39
C MET A 219 2.45 18.09 -12.74
N ALA A 220 3.75 17.91 -12.63
CA ALA A 220 4.71 18.95 -13.02
C ALA A 220 5.93 18.37 -13.72
N PRO A 221 6.52 19.08 -14.69
CA PRO A 221 7.77 18.66 -15.30
C PRO A 221 8.91 18.81 -14.30
N TRP A 222 9.60 17.71 -14.00
CA TRP A 222 10.69 17.69 -13.04
C TRP A 222 11.67 16.56 -13.34
N ASN A 223 12.95 16.77 -13.02
CA ASN A 223 13.98 15.73 -13.06
C ASN A 223 14.63 15.67 -11.69
N ALA A 224 14.88 14.45 -11.20
CA ALA A 224 15.60 14.30 -9.95
C ALA A 224 17.04 14.77 -10.06
N PRO A 225 17.60 15.38 -9.01
CA PRO A 225 19.02 15.65 -8.92
C PRO A 225 19.80 14.38 -8.60
N ASP A 226 21.08 14.37 -8.98
CA ASP A 226 22.02 13.30 -8.64
C ASP A 226 22.32 13.23 -7.13
N ASN A 227 22.96 12.13 -6.72
CA ASN A 227 23.50 11.91 -5.37
C ASN A 227 22.45 11.97 -4.26
N GLN A 228 21.29 11.37 -4.51
CA GLN A 228 20.30 11.16 -3.47
C GLN A 228 20.66 9.91 -2.66
N SER A 229 20.11 9.86 -1.45
CA SER A 229 20.32 8.75 -0.53
C SER A 229 19.00 8.29 0.08
N PHE A 230 19.02 7.07 0.60
CA PHE A 230 17.94 6.54 1.43
C PHE A 230 18.45 6.17 2.82
N ASN A 231 17.50 5.96 3.72
CA ASN A 231 17.72 5.31 5.00
C ASN A 231 16.54 4.38 5.27
N LEU A 232 16.85 3.14 5.62
CA LEU A 232 15.90 2.15 6.09
C LEU A 232 16.21 1.86 7.56
N SER A 233 15.25 2.11 8.44
CA SER A 233 15.41 1.89 9.88
C SER A 233 14.29 1.02 10.43
N GLU A 234 14.64 0.16 11.37
CA GLU A 234 13.69 -0.67 12.11
C GLU A 234 13.39 -0.04 13.49
N GLY A 235 12.11 0.17 13.76
CA GLY A 235 11.58 0.70 15.01
C GLY A 235 11.19 -0.38 16.03
N GLU A 236 10.44 0.01 17.05
CA GLU A 236 9.89 -0.95 18.02
C GLU A 236 8.86 -1.88 17.35
N ASN A 237 8.92 -3.18 17.65
CA ASN A 237 8.05 -4.22 17.06
C ASN A 237 8.27 -4.48 15.56
N GLU A 238 9.51 -4.37 15.06
CA GLU A 238 9.87 -4.72 13.68
C GLU A 238 9.20 -3.83 12.62
N THR A 239 8.70 -2.65 13.01
CA THR A 239 8.13 -1.68 12.07
C THR A 239 9.25 -1.00 11.28
N LEU A 240 9.21 -1.14 9.96
CA LEU A 240 10.20 -0.54 9.07
C LEU A 240 9.77 0.88 8.64
N THR A 241 10.73 1.80 8.67
CA THR A 241 10.59 3.17 8.14
C THR A 241 11.64 3.40 7.07
N LEU A 242 11.19 3.75 5.87
CA LEU A 242 12.03 4.16 4.75
C LEU A 242 11.98 5.68 4.61
N SER A 243 13.13 6.30 4.35
CA SER A 243 13.20 7.71 3.99
C SER A 243 14.16 7.94 2.84
N VAL A 244 13.86 8.93 2.00
CA VAL A 244 14.74 9.37 0.91
C VAL A 244 15.10 10.85 1.08
N SER A 245 16.26 11.25 0.57
CA SER A 245 16.76 12.62 0.70
C SER A 245 15.95 13.63 -0.11
N ASP A 246 15.87 14.87 0.39
CA ASP A 246 15.34 16.01 -0.36
C ASP A 246 16.28 16.35 -1.53
N PRO A 247 15.77 16.58 -2.75
CA PRO A 247 14.36 16.80 -3.12
C PRO A 247 13.59 15.60 -3.69
N SER A 248 14.14 14.39 -3.67
CA SER A 248 13.46 13.22 -4.21
C SER A 248 12.38 12.66 -3.29
N PHE A 249 11.55 11.78 -3.84
CA PHE A 249 10.42 11.10 -3.19
C PHE A 249 10.07 9.82 -3.98
N ILE A 250 9.14 9.04 -3.47
CA ILE A 250 8.64 7.80 -4.09
C ILE A 250 7.15 7.95 -4.38
N GLY A 251 6.75 7.67 -5.62
CA GLY A 251 5.38 7.68 -6.09
C GLY A 251 4.77 9.08 -6.14
N PHE A 252 3.63 9.24 -5.48
CA PHE A 252 2.88 10.49 -5.42
C PHE A 252 3.43 11.45 -4.35
N TYR A 253 3.80 12.66 -4.77
CA TYR A 253 4.27 13.66 -3.84
C TYR A 253 3.13 14.27 -3.02
N ASN A 254 3.17 14.08 -1.71
CA ASN A 254 2.21 14.65 -0.76
C ASN A 254 2.90 15.49 0.35
N GLY A 255 4.11 15.97 0.10
CA GLY A 255 4.87 16.79 1.06
C GLY A 255 5.77 16.01 2.03
N SER A 256 5.66 14.68 2.09
CA SER A 256 6.54 13.82 2.90
C SER A 256 7.52 13.00 2.05
N ARG A 257 8.60 12.55 2.67
CA ARG A 257 9.65 11.67 2.12
C ARG A 257 9.99 10.52 3.06
N THR A 258 9.14 10.33 4.07
CA THR A 258 9.26 9.28 5.07
C THR A 258 8.03 8.39 4.96
N TYR A 259 8.29 7.10 4.84
CA TYR A 259 7.32 6.07 4.51
C TYR A 259 7.35 5.00 5.60
N ASP A 260 6.18 4.66 6.11
CA ASP A 260 5.99 3.40 6.82
C ASP A 260 6.00 2.28 5.78
N VAL A 261 6.86 1.29 5.97
CA VAL A 261 6.92 0.12 5.08
C VAL A 261 5.97 -0.93 5.64
N ILE A 262 4.82 -1.08 4.98
CA ILE A 262 3.79 -2.05 5.35
C ILE A 262 4.21 -3.46 4.95
N GLU A 263 4.82 -3.57 3.77
CA GLU A 263 5.33 -4.83 3.23
C GLU A 263 6.64 -4.56 2.50
N LEU A 264 7.60 -5.47 2.69
CA LEU A 264 8.81 -5.56 1.90
C LEU A 264 9.13 -7.04 1.67
N THR A 265 9.10 -7.45 0.41
CA THR A 265 9.45 -8.81 -0.02
C THR A 265 10.38 -8.76 -1.23
N GLU A 266 10.74 -9.92 -1.79
CA GLU A 266 11.52 -9.98 -3.03
C GLU A 266 10.81 -9.27 -4.20
N ASN A 267 9.47 -9.32 -4.28
CA ASN A 267 8.73 -8.86 -5.45
C ASN A 267 7.67 -7.78 -5.15
N SER A 268 7.55 -7.30 -3.91
CA SER A 268 6.54 -6.31 -3.51
C SER A 268 7.06 -5.39 -2.42
N MET A 269 6.77 -4.09 -2.55
CA MET A 269 7.01 -3.08 -1.53
C MET A 269 5.76 -2.21 -1.39
N ILE A 270 5.12 -2.26 -0.22
CA ILE A 270 3.95 -1.44 0.10
C ILE A 270 4.37 -0.34 1.06
N LEU A 271 4.25 0.91 0.60
CA LEU A 271 4.60 2.10 1.35
C LEU A 271 3.33 2.85 1.76
N LYS A 272 3.32 3.34 2.99
CA LYS A 272 2.36 4.31 3.50
C LYS A 272 3.07 5.62 3.81
N VAL A 273 2.48 6.73 3.37
CA VAL A 273 3.01 8.06 3.61
C VAL A 273 1.90 9.00 4.07
N ILE A 274 2.15 9.71 5.18
CA ILE A 274 1.19 10.67 5.73
C ILE A 274 1.39 12.03 5.08
N ASP A 275 0.30 12.56 4.49
CA ASP A 275 0.25 13.97 4.08
C ASP A 275 0.21 14.87 5.33
N PRO A 276 1.19 15.77 5.53
CA PRO A 276 1.26 16.61 6.72
C PRO A 276 0.22 17.75 6.75
N VAL A 277 -0.43 18.06 5.62
CA VAL A 277 -1.46 19.10 5.51
C VAL A 277 -2.83 18.54 5.84
N GLU A 278 -3.20 17.43 5.20
CA GLU A 278 -4.54 16.84 5.35
C GLU A 278 -4.64 15.76 6.43
N ASN A 279 -3.49 15.24 6.89
CA ASN A 279 -3.42 14.11 7.80
C ASN A 279 -4.19 12.88 7.25
N LEU A 280 -3.95 12.60 5.97
CA LEU A 280 -4.41 11.40 5.26
C LEU A 280 -3.21 10.50 4.95
N ALA A 281 -3.45 9.19 4.97
CA ALA A 281 -2.46 8.20 4.55
C ALA A 281 -2.63 7.91 3.06
N TRP A 282 -1.55 8.07 2.31
CA TRP A 282 -1.45 7.65 0.92
C TRP A 282 -0.62 6.38 0.82
N TYR A 283 -1.01 5.49 -0.08
CA TYR A 283 -0.43 4.16 -0.23
C TYR A 283 0.14 3.97 -1.63
N HIS A 284 1.32 3.37 -1.71
CA HIS A 284 1.99 3.00 -2.94
C HIS A 284 2.39 1.53 -2.89
N THR A 285 2.02 0.76 -3.90
CA THR A 285 2.55 -0.60 -4.11
C THR A 285 3.53 -0.56 -5.27
N LEU A 286 4.74 -1.06 -5.02
CA LEU A 286 5.81 -1.13 -6.00
C LEU A 286 6.23 -2.58 -6.20
N ILE A 287 6.67 -2.88 -7.42
CA ILE A 287 7.26 -4.15 -7.83
C ILE A 287 8.64 -3.90 -8.45
N PRO A 288 9.55 -4.89 -8.49
CA PRO A 288 10.82 -4.75 -9.19
C PRO A 288 10.61 -4.48 -10.68
N GLU A 289 11.45 -3.65 -11.30
CA GLU A 289 11.38 -3.42 -12.74
C GLU A 289 11.48 -4.75 -13.50
N GLY A 290 10.54 -4.98 -14.43
CA GLY A 290 10.48 -6.19 -15.23
C GLY A 290 9.83 -7.39 -14.54
N TYR A 291 9.45 -7.28 -13.26
CA TYR A 291 8.58 -8.26 -12.62
C TYR A 291 7.18 -8.22 -13.24
N THR A 292 6.59 -9.41 -13.41
CA THR A 292 5.20 -9.58 -13.80
C THR A 292 4.56 -10.52 -12.82
N HIS A 293 3.38 -10.17 -12.32
CA HIS A 293 2.63 -11.07 -11.45
C HIS A 293 2.41 -12.42 -12.13
N PRO A 294 2.57 -13.54 -11.39
CA PRO A 294 2.11 -14.82 -11.89
C PRO A 294 0.60 -14.67 -12.17
N PRO A 295 0.12 -15.25 -13.27
CA PRO A 295 -1.27 -15.06 -13.63
C PRO A 295 -2.14 -15.76 -12.59
N GLU A 296 -3.28 -15.13 -12.26
CA GLU A 296 -4.22 -15.70 -11.30
C GLU A 296 -4.69 -17.08 -11.79
N ILE A 297 -4.67 -18.09 -10.93
CA ILE A 297 -5.20 -19.41 -11.29
C ILE A 297 -6.59 -19.54 -10.70
N LEU A 298 -7.60 -19.40 -11.56
CA LEU A 298 -8.97 -19.64 -11.18
C LEU A 298 -9.27 -21.15 -11.15
N PRO A 299 -10.08 -21.62 -10.19
CA PRO A 299 -10.52 -23.01 -10.20
C PRO A 299 -11.50 -23.24 -11.36
N TYR A 300 -11.38 -24.35 -12.08
CA TYR A 300 -12.38 -24.78 -13.06
C TYR A 300 -13.53 -25.54 -12.35
N LYS A 301 -14.74 -24.97 -12.32
CA LYS A 301 -15.91 -25.59 -11.65
C LYS A 301 -17.24 -25.16 -12.26
N SER A 302 -18.31 -25.84 -11.83
CA SER A 302 -19.67 -25.48 -12.16
C SER A 302 -20.45 -25.27 -10.87
N GLU A 303 -21.06 -24.09 -10.70
CA GLU A 303 -21.96 -23.81 -9.61
C GLU A 303 -23.36 -23.49 -10.15
N GLU A 304 -24.36 -23.82 -9.36
CA GLU A 304 -25.71 -23.35 -9.63
C GLU A 304 -25.78 -21.86 -9.30
N LEU A 305 -26.27 -21.05 -10.24
CA LEU A 305 -26.53 -19.63 -10.02
C LEU A 305 -28.02 -19.42 -10.16
N ILE A 306 -28.67 -18.85 -9.16
CA ILE A 306 -30.11 -18.59 -9.12
C ILE A 306 -30.36 -17.26 -8.43
N ASP A 307 -31.19 -16.45 -9.07
CA ASP A 307 -31.75 -15.24 -8.45
C ASP A 307 -33.18 -15.01 -8.96
N THR A 308 -34.14 -15.07 -8.04
CA THR A 308 -35.57 -14.83 -8.31
C THR A 308 -35.99 -13.42 -7.90
N PHE A 309 -35.09 -12.60 -7.35
CA PHE A 309 -35.30 -11.22 -6.86
C PHE A 309 -36.39 -11.02 -5.78
N ASP A 310 -37.22 -12.02 -5.50
CA ASP A 310 -38.20 -12.09 -4.41
C ASP A 310 -37.55 -12.29 -3.03
N GLU A 311 -36.43 -13.00 -2.99
CA GLU A 311 -35.58 -13.25 -1.82
C GLU A 311 -34.11 -13.19 -2.26
N ASP A 312 -33.18 -13.07 -1.31
CA ASP A 312 -31.75 -13.03 -1.62
C ASP A 312 -31.31 -14.32 -2.36
N GLY A 313 -30.83 -14.15 -3.60
CA GLY A 313 -30.23 -15.22 -4.40
C GLY A 313 -28.79 -15.56 -4.00
N ASN A 314 -28.09 -16.31 -4.85
CA ASN A 314 -26.67 -16.60 -4.67
C ASN A 314 -25.76 -15.89 -5.69
N ILE A 315 -26.27 -14.82 -6.30
CA ILE A 315 -25.59 -14.02 -7.31
C ILE A 315 -25.21 -12.68 -6.70
N SER A 316 -23.99 -12.24 -6.95
CA SER A 316 -23.57 -10.86 -6.70
C SER A 316 -23.56 -10.12 -8.03
N TRP A 317 -24.55 -9.27 -8.25
CA TRP A 317 -24.64 -8.48 -9.48
C TRP A 317 -23.69 -7.29 -9.44
N ALA A 318 -22.96 -7.11 -10.53
CA ALA A 318 -22.14 -5.93 -10.77
C ALA A 318 -22.63 -5.20 -12.02
N THR A 319 -22.24 -3.95 -12.16
CA THR A 319 -22.71 -3.08 -13.24
C THR A 319 -21.56 -2.44 -13.98
N ASP A 320 -21.74 -2.24 -15.28
CA ASP A 320 -20.81 -1.49 -16.12
C ASP A 320 -21.59 -0.40 -16.84
N GLN A 321 -21.31 0.86 -16.49
CA GLN A 321 -21.94 2.09 -16.99
C GLN A 321 -23.47 2.20 -16.84
N ILE A 322 -24.16 1.17 -16.33
CA ILE A 322 -25.61 1.17 -16.18
C ILE A 322 -26.07 2.38 -15.36
N ALA A 323 -27.15 3.04 -15.77
CA ALA A 323 -27.64 4.20 -15.05
C ALA A 323 -28.26 3.83 -13.68
N ASP A 324 -28.96 2.70 -13.60
CA ASP A 324 -29.55 2.16 -12.36
C ASP A 324 -29.88 0.68 -12.54
N PHE A 325 -29.46 -0.16 -11.60
CA PHE A 325 -29.88 -1.56 -11.49
C PHE A 325 -30.45 -1.80 -10.09
N ASN A 326 -31.75 -2.05 -10.02
CA ASN A 326 -32.46 -2.25 -8.76
C ASN A 326 -32.98 -3.67 -8.68
N GLU A 327 -32.31 -4.48 -7.88
CA GLU A 327 -32.59 -5.92 -7.68
C GLU A 327 -33.87 -6.21 -6.89
N SER A 328 -34.56 -5.20 -6.34
CA SER A 328 -35.78 -5.40 -5.54
C SER A 328 -36.91 -4.42 -5.92
N TYR A 329 -37.20 -4.34 -7.22
CA TYR A 329 -38.26 -3.50 -7.75
C TYR A 329 -39.62 -4.20 -7.70
N ASP A 330 -40.71 -3.47 -7.40
CA ASP A 330 -42.06 -4.05 -7.45
C ASP A 330 -42.40 -4.49 -8.87
N ASN A 331 -42.78 -5.75 -9.06
CA ASN A 331 -43.09 -6.29 -10.38
C ASN A 331 -44.15 -5.41 -11.09
N PRO A 332 -43.81 -4.79 -12.24
CA PRO A 332 -44.73 -3.89 -12.93
C PRO A 332 -45.91 -4.62 -13.57
N ALA A 333 -45.80 -5.93 -13.75
CA ALA A 333 -46.81 -6.77 -14.41
C ALA A 333 -46.78 -8.22 -13.86
N PRO A 334 -47.25 -8.48 -12.62
CA PRO A 334 -47.25 -9.81 -11.99
C PRO A 334 -48.37 -10.69 -12.57
N VAL A 335 -48.29 -10.98 -13.86
CA VAL A 335 -49.26 -11.70 -14.67
C VAL A 335 -48.56 -12.59 -15.70
N GLY A 336 -49.26 -13.62 -16.15
CA GLY A 336 -48.73 -14.51 -17.19
C GLY A 336 -47.68 -15.47 -16.63
N VAL A 337 -46.52 -15.54 -17.27
CA VAL A 337 -45.43 -16.46 -16.90
C VAL A 337 -44.64 -16.00 -15.68
N ASN A 338 -44.74 -14.72 -15.31
CA ASN A 338 -44.09 -14.15 -14.14
C ASN A 338 -45.15 -13.66 -13.15
N THR A 339 -45.13 -14.20 -11.94
CA THR A 339 -46.03 -13.80 -10.84
C THR A 339 -45.28 -13.36 -9.59
N SER A 340 -43.97 -13.14 -9.70
CA SER A 340 -43.08 -12.72 -8.62
C SER A 340 -43.52 -11.36 -8.09
N VAL A 341 -43.26 -11.11 -6.81
CA VAL A 341 -43.60 -9.83 -6.17
C VAL A 341 -42.55 -8.78 -6.55
N LYS A 342 -41.29 -9.21 -6.59
CA LYS A 342 -40.13 -8.42 -6.92
C LYS A 342 -39.47 -8.91 -8.19
N VAL A 343 -38.78 -8.01 -8.86
CA VAL A 343 -38.00 -8.24 -10.08
C VAL A 343 -36.81 -7.30 -10.07
N ALA A 344 -35.79 -7.58 -10.89
CA ALA A 344 -34.75 -6.60 -11.16
C ALA A 344 -35.20 -5.58 -12.21
N LYS A 345 -35.08 -4.30 -11.90
CA LYS A 345 -35.24 -3.20 -12.85
C LYS A 345 -33.87 -2.80 -13.41
N TYR A 346 -33.72 -2.91 -14.72
CA TYR A 346 -32.55 -2.52 -15.48
C TYR A 346 -32.82 -1.20 -16.19
N THR A 347 -32.07 -0.15 -15.84
CA THR A 347 -32.19 1.18 -16.46
C THR A 347 -30.93 1.48 -17.26
N LYS A 348 -31.04 1.40 -18.57
CA LYS A 348 -30.00 1.86 -19.51
C LYS A 348 -30.01 3.38 -19.64
N GLY A 349 -28.85 4.00 -19.48
CA GLY A 349 -28.57 5.40 -19.69
C GLY A 349 -28.05 5.71 -21.10
N GLU A 350 -27.10 6.64 -21.17
CA GLU A 350 -26.54 7.14 -22.44
C GLU A 350 -25.17 6.51 -22.79
N GLY A 351 -24.72 5.52 -22.00
CA GLY A 351 -23.47 4.81 -22.24
C GLY A 351 -23.60 3.84 -23.43
N GLN A 352 -22.53 3.67 -24.21
CA GLN A 352 -22.61 2.87 -25.44
C GLN A 352 -22.52 1.35 -25.20
N PHE A 353 -21.97 0.91 -24.06
CA PHE A 353 -21.71 -0.51 -23.77
C PHE A 353 -22.29 -0.98 -22.44
N GLU A 354 -23.29 -0.26 -21.91
CA GLU A 354 -23.87 -0.53 -20.60
C GLU A 354 -24.41 -1.95 -20.48
N ASN A 355 -24.13 -2.58 -19.35
CA ASN A 355 -24.54 -3.94 -19.05
C ASN A 355 -24.55 -4.20 -17.53
N VAL A 356 -25.13 -5.34 -17.14
CA VAL A 356 -24.94 -5.94 -15.81
C VAL A 356 -24.22 -7.26 -15.98
N TYR A 357 -23.43 -7.65 -15.00
CA TYR A 357 -22.61 -8.85 -15.10
C TYR A 357 -22.41 -9.54 -13.75
N ILE A 358 -21.94 -10.79 -13.83
CA ILE A 358 -21.61 -11.65 -12.72
C ILE A 358 -20.16 -12.07 -12.92
N ASP A 359 -19.27 -11.66 -12.00
CA ASP A 359 -17.94 -12.25 -11.87
C ASP A 359 -18.05 -13.54 -11.06
N LEU A 360 -17.62 -14.65 -11.67
CA LEU A 360 -17.76 -15.97 -11.04
C LEU A 360 -16.68 -16.18 -9.97
N GLY A 361 -15.49 -15.60 -10.15
CA GLY A 361 -14.31 -15.93 -9.34
C GLY A 361 -13.81 -17.37 -9.59
N TYR A 362 -14.21 -17.94 -10.72
CA TYR A 362 -13.84 -19.27 -11.20
C TYR A 362 -14.07 -19.39 -12.70
N GLU A 363 -13.40 -20.35 -13.33
CA GLU A 363 -13.62 -20.69 -14.74
C GLU A 363 -14.81 -21.65 -14.87
N LEU A 364 -15.78 -21.29 -15.70
CA LEU A 364 -17.07 -21.95 -15.85
C LEU A 364 -16.95 -23.27 -16.62
N ASN A 365 -17.32 -24.37 -15.97
CA ASN A 365 -17.44 -25.67 -16.61
C ASN A 365 -18.77 -25.81 -17.37
N LEU A 366 -18.73 -25.48 -18.66
CA LEU A 366 -19.84 -25.61 -19.60
C LEU A 366 -20.21 -27.07 -19.93
N ASN A 367 -19.37 -28.06 -19.61
CA ASN A 367 -19.73 -29.47 -19.77
C ASN A 367 -20.70 -29.95 -18.67
N GLU A 368 -20.80 -29.21 -17.56
CA GLU A 368 -21.75 -29.49 -16.48
C GLU A 368 -22.99 -28.58 -16.55
N ARG A 369 -22.80 -27.26 -16.73
CA ARG A 369 -23.89 -26.28 -16.84
C ARG A 369 -23.62 -25.28 -17.95
N SER A 370 -24.49 -25.26 -18.96
CA SER A 370 -24.34 -24.41 -20.15
C SER A 370 -25.63 -23.66 -20.53
N ILE A 371 -26.71 -23.84 -19.77
CA ILE A 371 -28.01 -23.24 -20.10
C ILE A 371 -28.32 -22.13 -19.12
N ILE A 372 -28.36 -20.90 -19.62
CA ILE A 372 -28.82 -19.74 -18.86
C ILE A 372 -30.28 -19.48 -19.22
N ARG A 373 -31.13 -19.27 -18.20
CA ARG A 373 -32.50 -18.79 -18.40
C ARG A 373 -32.73 -17.53 -17.59
N LEU A 374 -33.62 -16.69 -18.11
CA LEU A 374 -34.18 -15.56 -17.39
C LEU A 374 -35.53 -15.19 -18.01
N LYS A 375 -36.38 -14.54 -17.24
CA LYS A 375 -37.56 -13.85 -17.72
C LYS A 375 -37.22 -12.41 -18.04
N ALA A 376 -37.78 -11.87 -19.12
CA ALA A 376 -37.60 -10.47 -19.48
C ALA A 376 -38.95 -9.80 -19.76
N TYR A 377 -39.07 -8.52 -19.39
CA TYR A 377 -40.18 -7.65 -19.75
C TYR A 377 -39.64 -6.38 -20.40
N LEU A 378 -40.02 -6.18 -21.66
CA LEU A 378 -39.65 -5.00 -22.43
C LEU A 378 -40.88 -4.10 -22.60
N PRO A 379 -40.94 -2.94 -21.93
CA PRO A 379 -42.07 -2.02 -22.05
C PRO A 379 -42.18 -1.38 -23.42
N SER A 380 -43.40 -1.14 -23.91
CA SER A 380 -43.64 -0.41 -25.17
C SER A 380 -43.40 1.09 -25.09
N TYR A 381 -43.31 1.65 -23.88
CA TYR A 381 -43.06 3.07 -23.67
C TYR A 381 -41.60 3.48 -23.91
N ASN A 382 -40.67 2.51 -24.06
CA ASN A 382 -39.30 2.81 -24.49
C ASN A 382 -39.30 3.31 -25.95
N ASP A 383 -38.33 4.15 -26.28
CA ASP A 383 -38.13 4.62 -27.66
C ASP A 383 -37.22 3.68 -28.44
N TYR A 384 -37.83 2.74 -29.17
CA TYR A 384 -37.13 1.80 -30.05
C TYR A 384 -36.89 2.34 -31.46
N GLN A 385 -37.26 3.59 -31.76
CA GLN A 385 -37.27 4.14 -33.12
C GLN A 385 -36.18 5.19 -33.34
N THR A 386 -35.89 6.01 -32.33
CA THR A 386 -34.85 7.04 -32.45
C THR A 386 -33.47 6.40 -32.57
N VAL A 387 -32.68 6.92 -33.51
CA VAL A 387 -31.31 6.49 -33.78
C VAL A 387 -30.35 7.52 -33.19
N ASP A 388 -29.40 7.05 -32.38
CA ASP A 388 -28.31 7.85 -31.85
C ASP A 388 -27.39 8.31 -32.98
N PRO A 389 -27.22 9.64 -33.20
CA PRO A 389 -26.32 10.16 -34.23
C PRO A 389 -24.84 9.86 -33.97
N ASN A 390 -24.48 9.50 -32.73
CA ASN A 390 -23.11 9.18 -32.31
C ASN A 390 -22.88 7.67 -32.17
N ALA A 391 -23.82 6.84 -32.63
CA ALA A 391 -23.68 5.39 -32.59
C ALA A 391 -22.43 4.91 -33.33
N GLN A 392 -21.87 3.80 -32.86
CA GLN A 392 -20.79 3.10 -33.51
C GLN A 392 -21.20 2.71 -34.93
N SER A 393 -20.28 2.80 -35.89
CA SER A 393 -20.59 2.60 -37.32
C SER A 393 -21.14 1.21 -37.67
N TRP A 394 -20.90 0.22 -36.80
CA TRP A 394 -21.40 -1.16 -36.94
C TRP A 394 -22.73 -1.40 -36.20
N ALA A 395 -23.14 -0.51 -35.31
CA ALA A 395 -24.35 -0.64 -34.50
C ALA A 395 -25.58 -0.08 -35.26
N PRO A 396 -26.79 -0.66 -35.05
CA PRO A 396 -28.03 -0.10 -35.60
C PRO A 396 -28.33 1.32 -35.12
N GLY A 397 -27.85 1.68 -33.94
CA GLY A 397 -27.95 3.02 -33.36
C GLY A 397 -29.26 3.31 -32.62
N ASN A 398 -30.28 2.48 -32.77
CA ASN A 398 -31.52 2.55 -31.98
C ASN A 398 -31.57 1.47 -30.90
N LEU A 399 -32.37 1.70 -29.86
CA LEU A 399 -32.66 0.69 -28.84
C LEU A 399 -33.36 -0.52 -29.49
N LEU A 400 -32.86 -1.72 -29.20
CA LEU A 400 -33.35 -2.99 -29.77
C LEU A 400 -34.22 -3.78 -28.80
N GLN A 401 -35.20 -4.50 -29.34
CA GLN A 401 -36.04 -5.40 -28.56
C GLN A 401 -35.39 -6.78 -28.44
N GLN A 402 -34.31 -6.86 -27.67
CA GLN A 402 -33.54 -8.09 -27.50
C GLN A 402 -32.86 -8.14 -26.13
N VAL A 403 -32.57 -9.35 -25.69
CA VAL A 403 -31.65 -9.63 -24.58
C VAL A 403 -30.48 -10.41 -25.16
N GLU A 404 -29.28 -9.99 -24.81
CA GLU A 404 -28.04 -10.66 -25.14
C GLU A 404 -27.36 -11.15 -23.87
N VAL A 405 -26.91 -12.39 -23.90
CA VAL A 405 -26.06 -12.96 -22.86
C VAL A 405 -24.69 -13.22 -23.46
N LYS A 406 -23.63 -12.81 -22.75
CA LYS A 406 -22.23 -12.98 -23.16
C LYS A 406 -21.45 -13.71 -22.07
N LEU A 407 -20.50 -14.55 -22.47
CA LEU A 407 -19.49 -15.15 -21.61
C LEU A 407 -18.14 -14.55 -21.96
N HIS A 408 -17.42 -14.03 -20.96
CA HIS A 408 -16.13 -13.34 -21.12
C HIS A 408 -15.03 -14.06 -20.32
N ASN A 409 -13.80 -14.01 -20.84
CA ASN A 409 -12.58 -14.47 -20.19
C ASN A 409 -11.80 -13.26 -19.65
N VAL A 410 -12.23 -12.75 -18.50
CA VAL A 410 -11.71 -11.50 -17.91
C VAL A 410 -10.48 -11.79 -17.05
N ASN A 411 -10.59 -12.74 -16.14
CA ASN A 411 -9.58 -13.06 -15.13
C ASN A 411 -8.96 -14.44 -15.39
N GLY A 412 -8.11 -14.91 -14.48
CA GLY A 412 -7.48 -16.22 -14.59
C GLY A 412 -6.23 -16.26 -15.48
N GLU A 413 -5.72 -17.47 -15.75
CA GLU A 413 -4.41 -17.65 -16.39
C GLU A 413 -4.39 -17.07 -17.81
N THR A 414 -5.51 -17.23 -18.50
CA THR A 414 -5.72 -16.79 -19.88
C THR A 414 -6.64 -15.57 -19.99
N GLY A 415 -6.89 -14.89 -18.86
CA GLY A 415 -7.74 -13.71 -18.79
C GLY A 415 -7.23 -12.57 -19.68
N LEU A 416 -8.15 -11.87 -20.35
CA LEU A 416 -7.84 -10.75 -21.24
C LEU A 416 -8.23 -9.39 -20.65
N GLY A 417 -8.70 -9.35 -19.40
CA GLY A 417 -9.15 -8.13 -18.72
C GLY A 417 -10.14 -7.33 -19.57
N GLY A 418 -9.86 -6.04 -19.76
CA GLY A 418 -10.68 -5.15 -20.60
C GLY A 418 -10.75 -5.51 -22.09
N ASN A 419 -9.95 -6.49 -22.55
CA ASN A 419 -9.98 -6.99 -23.93
C ASN A 419 -10.75 -8.32 -24.08
N SER A 420 -11.35 -8.84 -23.03
CA SER A 420 -12.14 -10.09 -23.00
C SER A 420 -13.25 -10.16 -24.06
N TRP A 421 -13.82 -9.02 -24.46
CA TRP A 421 -14.79 -8.91 -25.55
C TRP A 421 -14.28 -9.47 -26.89
N GLN A 422 -12.95 -9.61 -27.08
CA GLN A 422 -12.35 -10.14 -28.31
C GLN A 422 -12.55 -11.65 -28.48
N THR A 423 -12.76 -12.41 -27.39
CA THR A 423 -12.93 -13.87 -27.45
C THR A 423 -14.23 -14.38 -26.85
N GLN A 424 -15.17 -13.46 -26.63
CA GLN A 424 -16.48 -13.72 -26.04
C GLN A 424 -17.29 -14.76 -26.80
N ALA A 425 -18.11 -15.52 -26.06
CA ALA A 425 -19.24 -16.24 -26.62
C ALA A 425 -20.52 -15.43 -26.34
N ASN A 426 -21.39 -15.26 -27.32
CA ASN A 426 -22.64 -14.51 -27.13
C ASN A 426 -23.84 -15.18 -27.79
N ILE A 427 -25.00 -15.02 -27.17
CA ILE A 427 -26.29 -15.47 -27.70
C ILE A 427 -27.28 -14.33 -27.53
N ILE A 428 -27.94 -13.96 -28.64
CA ILE A 428 -28.95 -12.91 -28.68
C ILE A 428 -30.32 -13.55 -28.85
N GLN A 429 -31.26 -13.22 -27.97
CA GLN A 429 -32.66 -13.61 -28.07
C GLN A 429 -33.54 -12.38 -28.39
N PRO A 430 -34.23 -12.36 -29.56
CA PRO A 430 -35.15 -11.28 -29.88
C PRO A 430 -36.44 -11.41 -29.07
N VAL A 431 -36.94 -10.28 -28.56
CA VAL A 431 -38.20 -10.19 -27.83
C VAL A 431 -39.25 -9.57 -28.75
N ASN A 432 -40.12 -10.43 -29.30
CA ASN A 432 -41.06 -10.04 -30.34
C ASN A 432 -42.35 -9.36 -29.82
N GLN A 433 -42.52 -9.25 -28.50
CA GLN A 433 -43.70 -8.64 -27.88
C GLN A 433 -43.29 -7.76 -26.72
N THR A 434 -43.78 -6.52 -26.71
CA THR A 434 -43.66 -5.63 -25.58
C THR A 434 -44.81 -5.82 -24.60
N ASP A 435 -44.64 -5.29 -23.39
CA ASP A 435 -45.64 -5.29 -22.33
C ASP A 435 -46.10 -6.68 -21.88
N THR A 436 -45.22 -7.67 -22.02
CA THR A 436 -45.44 -9.02 -21.54
C THR A 436 -44.13 -9.64 -21.10
N TRP A 437 -44.21 -10.51 -20.10
CA TRP A 437 -43.08 -11.32 -19.67
C TRP A 437 -42.83 -12.44 -20.68
N VAL A 438 -41.56 -12.63 -21.06
CA VAL A 438 -41.11 -13.72 -21.91
C VAL A 438 -40.06 -14.55 -21.20
N ASP A 439 -40.14 -15.88 -21.33
CA ASP A 439 -39.10 -16.80 -20.90
C ASP A 439 -38.03 -16.90 -21.99
N LEU A 440 -36.77 -16.64 -21.62
CA LEU A 440 -35.63 -16.69 -22.52
C LEU A 440 -34.66 -17.79 -22.09
N GLU A 441 -34.10 -18.50 -23.06
CA GLU A 441 -33.10 -19.56 -22.86
C GLU A 441 -31.90 -19.29 -23.77
N PHE A 442 -30.69 -19.40 -23.21
CA PHE A 442 -29.42 -19.18 -23.87
C PHE A 442 -28.56 -20.43 -23.69
N ASP A 443 -28.37 -21.19 -24.78
CA ASP A 443 -27.66 -22.47 -24.78
C ASP A 443 -26.20 -22.32 -25.24
N PHE A 444 -25.29 -22.30 -24.28
CA PHE A 444 -23.85 -22.21 -24.50
C PHE A 444 -23.15 -23.57 -24.66
N SER A 445 -23.89 -24.68 -24.79
CA SER A 445 -23.28 -26.02 -24.95
C SER A 445 -22.36 -26.11 -26.18
N GLY A 446 -22.61 -25.30 -27.21
CA GLY A 446 -21.74 -25.18 -28.39
C GLY A 446 -20.35 -24.59 -28.11
N PHE A 447 -20.11 -24.07 -26.90
CA PHE A 447 -18.84 -23.52 -26.45
C PHE A 447 -18.16 -24.38 -25.37
N SER A 448 -18.62 -25.63 -25.16
CA SER A 448 -18.12 -26.51 -24.09
C SER A 448 -16.63 -26.91 -24.20
N ASP A 449 -16.00 -26.67 -25.35
CA ASP A 449 -14.55 -26.84 -25.55
C ASP A 449 -13.72 -25.69 -24.94
N ARG A 450 -14.37 -24.63 -24.45
CA ARG A 450 -13.74 -23.49 -23.76
C ARG A 450 -13.81 -23.69 -22.26
N GLU A 451 -12.68 -23.43 -21.59
CA GLU A 451 -12.51 -23.58 -20.15
C GLU A 451 -12.10 -22.27 -19.47
N ASP A 452 -12.19 -21.14 -20.18
CA ASP A 452 -11.62 -19.85 -19.76
C ASP A 452 -12.66 -18.77 -19.45
N PHE A 453 -13.96 -19.07 -19.53
CA PHE A 453 -15.00 -18.09 -19.24
C PHE A 453 -15.20 -17.93 -17.73
N ASP A 454 -14.99 -16.74 -17.20
CA ASP A 454 -15.14 -16.43 -15.76
C ASP A 454 -16.16 -15.32 -15.47
N ARG A 455 -16.81 -14.76 -16.51
CA ARG A 455 -17.84 -13.72 -16.37
C ARG A 455 -19.06 -13.99 -17.25
N ILE A 456 -20.25 -13.76 -16.69
CA ILE A 456 -21.54 -13.75 -17.42
C ILE A 456 -22.02 -12.31 -17.51
N ILE A 457 -22.34 -11.82 -18.71
CA ILE A 457 -22.88 -10.48 -18.95
C ILE A 457 -24.30 -10.57 -19.50
N ILE A 458 -25.20 -9.75 -18.97
CA ILE A 458 -26.56 -9.54 -19.47
C ILE A 458 -26.67 -8.12 -20.03
N GLN A 459 -26.99 -8.03 -21.31
CA GLN A 459 -27.10 -6.76 -22.02
C GLN A 459 -28.45 -6.67 -22.73
N ILE A 460 -29.24 -5.64 -22.40
CA ILE A 460 -30.60 -5.45 -22.90
C ILE A 460 -30.67 -4.14 -23.67
N GLY A 461 -31.32 -4.16 -24.83
CA GLY A 461 -31.49 -2.95 -25.65
C GLY A 461 -30.46 -2.77 -26.76
N GLY A 462 -29.50 -3.67 -26.93
CA GLY A 462 -28.41 -3.54 -27.90
C GLY A 462 -27.22 -2.74 -27.36
N GLU A 463 -26.16 -2.64 -28.17
CA GLU A 463 -24.90 -1.97 -27.83
C GLU A 463 -24.38 -1.09 -28.97
N GLY A 464 -23.36 -0.29 -28.66
CA GLY A 464 -22.74 0.67 -29.57
C GLY A 464 -23.55 1.94 -29.78
N HIS A 465 -24.50 2.26 -28.89
CA HIS A 465 -25.36 3.45 -28.96
C HIS A 465 -25.73 3.98 -27.58
N GLY A 466 -25.98 5.29 -27.47
CA GLY A 466 -26.40 5.97 -26.24
C GLY A 466 -27.91 6.09 -26.05
N MET A 467 -28.72 5.26 -26.71
CA MET A 467 -30.18 5.26 -26.51
C MET A 467 -30.57 4.66 -25.14
N PRO A 468 -31.27 5.42 -24.27
CA PRO A 468 -31.69 4.93 -22.95
C PRO A 468 -32.94 4.05 -23.03
N GLY A 469 -33.16 3.24 -21.99
CA GLY A 469 -34.30 2.34 -21.91
C GLY A 469 -34.51 1.74 -20.51
N ILE A 470 -35.74 1.37 -20.19
CA ILE A 470 -36.07 0.67 -18.93
C ILE A 470 -36.55 -0.74 -19.26
N PHE A 471 -35.97 -1.72 -18.61
CA PHE A 471 -36.28 -3.14 -18.78
C PHE A 471 -36.43 -3.81 -17.41
N PHE A 472 -37.02 -5.00 -17.40
CA PHE A 472 -37.09 -5.80 -16.19
C PHE A 472 -36.65 -7.22 -16.50
N ILE A 473 -35.89 -7.82 -15.58
CA ILE A 473 -35.51 -9.22 -15.62
C ILE A 473 -35.92 -9.90 -14.34
N ASP A 474 -36.16 -11.19 -14.42
CA ASP A 474 -36.52 -12.01 -13.27
C ASP A 474 -36.11 -13.47 -13.46
N ASP A 475 -36.09 -14.24 -12.38
CA ASP A 475 -35.84 -15.68 -12.37
C ASP A 475 -34.61 -16.09 -13.21
N PHE A 476 -33.46 -15.47 -12.92
CA PHE A 476 -32.20 -15.85 -13.54
C PHE A 476 -31.74 -17.22 -13.01
N GLU A 477 -31.33 -18.11 -13.91
CA GLU A 477 -30.74 -19.40 -13.53
C GLU A 477 -29.63 -19.86 -14.49
N LEU A 478 -28.58 -20.47 -13.94
CA LEU A 478 -27.58 -21.27 -14.66
C LEU A 478 -27.78 -22.77 -14.35
N THR A 479 -28.18 -23.53 -15.36
CA THR A 479 -28.62 -24.92 -15.20
C THR A 479 -27.82 -25.90 -16.08
N ALA A 480 -27.93 -27.18 -15.73
CA ALA A 480 -27.27 -28.26 -16.45
C ALA A 480 -27.73 -28.35 -17.91
N ALA A 481 -26.84 -28.79 -18.80
CA ALA A 481 -27.23 -29.21 -20.13
C ALA A 481 -28.22 -30.39 -20.03
N ASN A 482 -29.38 -30.31 -20.69
CA ASN A 482 -30.39 -31.37 -20.70
C ASN A 482 -29.97 -32.60 -21.52
#